data_AF-A0A3B9STC6-F1
#
_entry.id   AF-A0A3B9STC6-F1
#
_cell.length_a   1.000
_cell.length_b   1.000
_cell.length_c   1.000
_cell.angle_alpha   90.00
_cell.angle_beta   90.00
_cell.angle_gamma   90.00
#
_symmetry.space_group_name_H-M   'P 1'
#
loop_
_entity.id
_entity.type
_entity.pdbx_description
1 polymer ?
#
loop_
_entity_poly.entity_id
_entity_poly.type
_entity_poly.pdbx_seq_one_letter_code
_entity_poly.pdbx_strand_id
1 'polypeptide(L)' 'MRKTIFIAALIFFIFSVVFTSSASATSSVKAIFTVGQSSYTVDGQVRQMDAKAFIENGRTYVPIRYLALA' A
#
# COMPACT_ATOMS: atom_id res chain seq x y z
N MET A 1 24.38 -5.07 -45.75
CA MET A 1 23.29 -4.13 -45.38
C MET A 1 22.08 -4.82 -44.75
N ARG A 2 21.59 -5.96 -45.28
CA ARG A 2 20.45 -6.68 -44.65
C ARG A 2 20.75 -7.20 -43.23
N LYS A 3 21.93 -7.81 -43.00
CA LYS A 3 22.31 -8.39 -41.68
C LYS A 3 22.54 -7.34 -40.59
N THR A 4 23.04 -6.15 -40.94
CA THR A 4 23.27 -5.05 -39.99
C THR A 4 21.95 -4.42 -39.52
N ILE A 5 20.92 -4.39 -40.38
CA ILE A 5 19.57 -3.94 -40.02
C ILE A 5 18.90 -4.92 -39.04
N PHE A 6 19.05 -6.23 -39.25
CA PHE A 6 18.54 -7.24 -38.32
C PHE A 6 19.20 -7.17 -36.94
N ILE A 7 20.52 -6.96 -36.88
CA ILE A 7 21.25 -6.83 -35.61
C ILE A 7 20.84 -5.56 -34.86
N ALA A 8 20.71 -4.43 -35.56
CA ALA A 8 20.25 -3.18 -34.95
C ALA A 8 18.81 -3.28 -34.43
N ALA A 9 17.91 -3.96 -35.17
CA ALA A 9 16.55 -4.23 -34.73
C ALA A 9 16.49 -5.14 -33.50
N LEU A 10 17.37 -6.15 -33.42
CA LEU A 10 17.47 -7.05 -32.27
C LEU A 10 17.99 -6.31 -31.03
N ILE A 11 19.00 -5.44 -31.20
CA ILE A 11 19.54 -4.61 -30.11
C ILE A 11 18.49 -3.61 -29.62
N PHE A 12 17.74 -2.99 -30.52
CA PHE A 12 16.63 -2.10 -30.15
C PHE A 12 15.52 -2.87 -29.42
N PHE A 13 15.17 -4.07 -29.87
CA PHE A 13 14.18 -4.91 -29.20
C PHE A 13 14.62 -5.31 -27.78
N ILE A 14 15.89 -5.68 -27.60
CA ILE A 14 16.47 -6.01 -26.29
C ILE A 14 16.49 -4.76 -25.39
N PHE A 15 16.84 -3.60 -25.94
CA PHE A 15 16.86 -2.33 -25.21
C PHE A 15 15.46 -1.92 -24.72
N SER A 16 14.42 -2.13 -25.54
CA SER A 16 13.02 -1.88 -25.19
C SER A 16 12.50 -2.75 -24.05
N VAL A 17 12.94 -4.03 -23.98
CA VAL A 17 12.54 -4.96 -22.91
C VAL A 17 13.14 -4.55 -21.55
N VAL A 18 14.36 -4.01 -21.56
CA VAL A 18 15.06 -3.57 -20.34
C VAL A 18 14.46 -2.27 -19.76
N PHE A 19 13.75 -1.46 -20.56
CA PHE A 19 13.13 -0.21 -20.11
C PHE A 19 11.71 -0.37 -19.54
N THR A 20 11.30 -1.58 -19.19
CA THR A 20 10.02 -1.80 -18.49
C THR A 20 10.17 -1.37 -17.03
N SER A 21 9.96 -0.07 -16.78
CA SER A 21 9.94 0.50 -15.43
C SER A 21 8.88 -0.20 -14.58
N SER A 22 9.31 -0.98 -13.59
CA SER A 22 8.43 -1.54 -12.58
C SER A 22 7.84 -0.39 -11.76
N ALA A 23 6.53 -0.18 -11.89
CA ALA A 23 5.82 0.73 -11.00
C ALA A 23 5.79 0.10 -9.60
N SER A 24 6.63 0.59 -8.69
CA SER A 24 6.54 0.23 -7.28
C SER A 24 5.23 0.77 -6.73
N ALA A 25 4.28 -0.11 -6.43
CA ALA A 25 3.07 0.27 -5.71
C ALA A 25 3.47 0.89 -4.36
N THR A 26 2.90 2.05 -4.05
CA THR A 26 3.05 2.68 -2.73
C THR A 26 2.53 1.70 -1.67
N SER A 27 3.32 1.45 -0.63
CA SER A 27 2.94 0.61 0.50
C SER A 27 1.61 1.10 1.09
N SER A 28 0.56 0.29 0.95
CA SER A 28 -0.75 0.57 1.54
C SER A 28 -0.70 0.23 3.03
N VAL A 29 -0.92 1.22 3.89
CA VAL A 29 -1.03 1.01 5.33
C VAL A 29 -2.42 0.48 5.64
N LYS A 30 -2.50 -0.63 6.38
CA LYS A 30 -3.78 -1.23 6.78
C LYS A 30 -4.00 -1.09 8.28
N ALA A 31 -4.89 -0.17 8.65
CA ALA A 31 -5.38 0.00 10.00
C ALA A 31 -6.73 -0.70 10.22
N ILE A 32 -6.88 -1.44 11.32
CA ILE A 32 -8.12 -2.13 11.71
C ILE A 32 -8.49 -1.70 13.13
N PHE A 33 -9.63 -1.01 13.25
CA PHE A 33 -10.25 -0.63 14.53
C PHE A 33 -11.51 -1.47 14.74
N THR A 34 -11.53 -2.28 15.80
CA THR A 34 -12.70 -3.08 16.16
C THR A 34 -13.51 -2.36 17.23
N VAL A 35 -14.80 -2.16 16.97
CA VAL A 35 -15.73 -1.53 17.92
C VAL A 35 -15.74 -2.29 19.25
N GLY A 36 -15.65 -1.57 20.36
CA GLY A 36 -15.63 -2.12 21.72
C GLY A 36 -14.27 -2.66 22.19
N GLN A 37 -13.25 -2.70 21.32
CA GLN A 37 -11.89 -3.12 21.68
C GLN A 37 -11.03 -1.92 22.12
N SER A 38 -10.18 -2.16 23.12
CA SER A 38 -9.17 -1.19 23.57
C SER A 38 -7.85 -1.32 22.79
N SER A 39 -7.85 -2.03 21.67
CA SER A 39 -6.68 -2.23 20.82
C SER A 39 -7.04 -2.11 19.34
N TYR A 40 -6.04 -1.79 18.51
CA TYR A 40 -6.15 -1.73 17.05
C TYR A 40 -4.97 -2.44 16.40
N THR A 41 -5.11 -2.78 15.13
CA THR A 41 -4.04 -3.41 14.35
C THR A 41 -3.58 -2.49 13.24
N VAL A 42 -2.28 -2.27 13.11
CA VAL A 42 -1.66 -1.58 11.97
C VAL A 42 -0.59 -2.49 11.37
N ASP A 43 -0.71 -2.80 10.08
CA ASP A 43 0.21 -3.70 9.36
C ASP A 43 0.47 -5.04 10.09
N GLY A 44 -0.61 -5.60 10.66
CA GLY A 44 -0.57 -6.87 11.40
C GLY A 44 -0.08 -6.76 12.85
N GLN A 45 0.36 -5.58 13.31
CA GLN A 45 0.82 -5.34 14.67
C GLN A 45 -0.30 -4.80 15.55
N VAL A 46 -0.54 -5.48 16.68
CA VAL A 46 -1.53 -5.04 17.67
C VAL A 46 -0.95 -3.92 18.54
N ARG A 47 -1.71 -2.84 18.72
CA ARG A 47 -1.36 -1.65 19.48
C ARG A 47 -2.50 -1.33 20.46
N GLN A 48 -2.18 -0.83 21.65
CA GLN A 48 -3.17 -0.47 22.67
C GLN A 48 -3.70 0.95 22.49
N MET A 49 -4.95 1.15 22.92
CA MET A 49 -5.68 2.41 22.88
C MET A 49 -6.25 2.80 24.24
N ASP A 50 -6.31 4.09 24.53
CA ASP A 50 -6.90 4.66 25.76
C ASP A 50 -8.42 4.86 25.68
N ALA A 51 -8.98 4.86 24.47
CA ALA A 51 -10.42 4.88 24.22
C ALA A 51 -10.80 3.79 23.20
N LYS A 52 -11.96 3.17 23.44
CA LYS A 52 -12.55 2.18 22.53
C LYS A 52 -13.23 2.88 21.37
N ALA A 53 -13.15 2.29 20.18
CA ALA A 53 -14.03 2.69 19.08
C ALA A 53 -15.49 2.32 19.44
N PHE A 54 -16.45 3.18 19.11
CA PHE A 54 -17.86 2.98 19.44
C PHE A 54 -18.77 3.46 18.30
N ILE A 55 -20.05 3.10 18.35
CA ILE A 55 -21.05 3.53 17.38
C ILE A 55 -22.04 4.45 18.08
N GLU A 56 -22.30 5.62 17.50
CA GLU A 56 -23.31 6.56 17.95
C GLU A 56 -23.93 7.25 16.73
N ASN A 57 -25.25 7.49 16.75
CA ASN A 57 -25.96 8.14 15.63
C ASN A 57 -25.68 7.50 14.25
N GLY A 58 -25.51 6.18 14.21
CA GLY A 58 -25.20 5.43 12.98
C GLY A 58 -23.79 5.64 12.42
N ARG A 59 -22.87 6.21 13.20
CA ARG A 59 -21.47 6.45 12.81
C ARG A 59 -20.50 5.77 13.76
N THR A 60 -19.40 5.29 13.22
CA THR A 60 -18.29 4.75 14.02
C THR A 60 -17.35 5.89 14.42
N TYR A 61 -17.15 6.06 15.72
CA TYR A 61 -16.20 7.00 16.29
C TYR A 61 -14.92 6.26 16.65
N VAL A 62 -13.80 6.75 16.14
CA VAL A 62 -12.46 6.21 16.36
C VAL A 62 -11.61 7.29 17.05
N PRO A 63 -10.79 6.97 18.06
CA PRO A 63 -9.98 7.99 18.73
C PRO A 63 -8.96 8.59 17.75
N ILE A 64 -9.03 9.90 17.56
CA ILE A 64 -8.28 10.62 16.51
C ILE A 64 -6.78 10.39 16.59
N ARG A 65 -6.21 10.26 17.80
CA ARG A 65 -4.78 10.01 18.00
C ARG A 65 -4.33 8.73 17.30
N TYR A 66 -5.09 7.65 17.43
CA TYR A 66 -4.68 6.36 16.85
C TYR A 66 -4.98 6.29 15.36
N LEU A 67 -6.05 6.95 14.91
CA LEU A 67 -6.31 7.10 13.48
C LEU A 67 -5.17 7.86 12.78
N ALA A 68 -4.59 8.88 13.43
CA ALA A 68 -3.47 9.65 12.90
C ALA A 68 -2.11 8.92 12.95
N LEU A 69 -1.97 7.91 13.82
CA LEU A 69 -0.74 7.12 13.96
C LEU A 69 -0.70 5.90 13.03
N ALA A 70 -1.85 5.53 12.47
CA ALA A 70 -2.03 4.33 11.67
C ALA A 70 -1.94 4.61 10.17
#